data_AF-A0A7X7TPP8-F1
#
_entry.id   AF-A0A7X7TPP8-F1
#
_cell.length_a   1.000
_cell.length_b   1.000
_cell.length_c   1.000
_cell.angle_alpha   90.00
_cell.angle_beta   90.00
_cell.angle_gamma   90.00
#
_symmetry.space_group_name_H-M   'P 1'
#
loop_
_entity.id
_entity.type
_entity.pdbx_description
1 polymer ?
#
loop_
_entity_poly.entity_id
_entity_poly.type
_entity_poly.pdbx_seq_one_letter_code
_entity_poly.pdbx_strand_id
1 'polypeptide(L)'
;RELANIRKNESDLMPYLRPDAKSQVTIEYAEDGTPLRIDTIVISTQHDEFILPINKSADAVEKANKAMQERIKHDVMTILVPRVREKYKYREEIYRLFDDTIRCFVNPTGKFVLGGPHADTGLTGRKIIVDTYGGKVPHGGGAFSGKDPSKVDRSATYEVRHIAKNLVAAGVSPEVLIQISYAIGIAEPMSIYVNTYGKSNVKMSDAEIAKKIGEMFDMRPKAIEQRLKLRNPIYFETASYGHFGREPRLVKKVFSSRYMPEPIELEVELFTWEKLDYVDQIKEAFGL
;
A
#
# COMPACT_ATOMS: atom_id res chain seq x y z
N ARG A 1 4.63 6.61 -4.67
CA ARG A 1 6.03 6.48 -4.19
C ARG A 1 7.02 7.16 -5.13
N GLU A 2 7.04 6.80 -6.42
CA GLU A 2 8.06 7.31 -7.35
C GLU A 2 8.03 8.83 -7.54
N LEU A 3 6.85 9.41 -7.73
CA LEU A 3 6.70 10.86 -7.82
C LEU A 3 7.28 11.61 -6.60
N ALA A 4 7.12 11.05 -5.39
CA ALA A 4 7.70 11.63 -4.18
C ALA A 4 9.22 11.43 -4.10
N ASN A 5 9.76 10.35 -4.68
CA ASN A 5 11.19 10.14 -4.79
C ASN A 5 11.82 11.18 -5.72
N ILE A 6 11.24 11.38 -6.92
CA ILE A 6 11.68 12.41 -7.87
C ILE A 6 11.71 13.77 -7.18
N ARG A 7 10.60 14.18 -6.55
CA ARG A 7 10.51 15.47 -5.85
C ARG A 7 11.56 15.67 -4.75
N LYS A 8 11.88 14.62 -3.97
CA LYS A 8 12.74 14.75 -2.78
C LYS A 8 14.21 14.54 -3.06
N ASN A 9 14.55 13.66 -4.00
CA ASN A 9 15.90 13.15 -4.17
C ASN A 9 16.49 13.47 -5.55
N GLU A 10 15.65 13.84 -6.52
CA GLU A 10 16.05 14.12 -7.91
C GLU A 10 15.26 15.33 -8.45
N SER A 11 15.24 16.41 -7.65
CA SER A 11 14.37 17.57 -7.88
C SER A 11 14.57 18.18 -9.27
N ASP A 12 15.78 18.11 -9.81
CA ASP A 12 16.13 18.70 -11.11
C ASP A 12 15.36 18.08 -12.29
N LEU A 13 14.86 16.85 -12.15
CA LEU A 13 14.06 16.20 -13.21
C LEU A 13 12.69 16.83 -13.38
N MET A 14 12.05 17.22 -12.28
CA MET A 14 10.70 17.80 -12.25
C MET A 14 10.62 18.84 -11.11
N PRO A 15 11.31 20.00 -11.24
CA PRO A 15 11.59 20.91 -10.13
C PRO A 15 10.34 21.61 -9.58
N TYR A 16 9.26 21.61 -10.34
CA TYR A 16 8.00 22.23 -9.97
C TYR A 16 7.12 21.36 -9.05
N LEU A 17 7.49 20.11 -8.75
CA LEU A 17 6.64 19.20 -7.99
C LEU A 17 6.45 19.63 -6.54
N ARG A 18 5.20 19.64 -6.08
CA ARG A 18 4.82 19.89 -4.68
C ARG A 18 4.36 18.60 -3.97
N PRO A 19 4.18 18.62 -2.63
CA PRO A 19 3.94 17.39 -1.87
C PRO A 19 2.64 16.63 -2.14
N ASP A 20 1.54 17.32 -2.46
CA ASP A 20 0.23 16.68 -2.63
C ASP A 20 0.10 16.02 -4.01
N ALA A 21 -0.29 14.75 -4.03
CA ALA A 21 -0.46 14.00 -5.25
C ALA A 21 -1.39 12.79 -5.06
N LYS A 22 -2.06 12.41 -6.14
CA LYS A 22 -3.02 11.31 -6.22
C LYS A 22 -2.74 10.49 -7.48
N SER A 23 -2.90 9.18 -7.40
CA SER A 23 -2.78 8.28 -8.55
C SER A 23 -3.89 7.24 -8.53
N GLN A 24 -4.39 6.88 -9.71
CA GLN A 24 -5.36 5.80 -9.92
C GLN A 24 -4.92 4.97 -11.11
N VAL A 25 -5.13 3.66 -11.02
CA VAL A 25 -4.85 2.70 -12.10
C VAL A 25 -6.10 1.86 -12.30
N THR A 26 -6.58 1.80 -13.54
CA THR A 26 -7.67 0.93 -13.98
C THR A 26 -7.05 -0.25 -14.71
N ILE A 27 -7.38 -1.47 -14.27
CA ILE A 27 -6.83 -2.72 -14.81
C ILE A 27 -7.98 -3.51 -15.44
N GLU A 28 -7.73 -4.02 -16.65
CA GLU A 28 -8.62 -4.96 -17.32
C GLU A 28 -8.31 -6.39 -16.86
N TYR A 29 -9.34 -7.19 -16.59
CA TYR A 29 -9.23 -8.55 -16.07
C TYR A 29 -9.97 -9.54 -16.97
N ALA A 30 -9.40 -10.73 -17.13
CA ALA A 30 -10.10 -11.88 -17.67
C ALA A 30 -11.13 -12.43 -16.67
N GLU A 31 -12.01 -13.32 -17.15
CA GLU A 31 -13.07 -13.96 -16.33
C GLU A 31 -12.52 -14.74 -15.13
N ASP A 32 -11.32 -15.32 -15.26
CA ASP A 32 -10.63 -16.06 -14.21
C ASP A 32 -9.98 -15.17 -13.13
N GLY A 33 -10.00 -13.85 -13.33
CA GLY A 33 -9.38 -12.85 -12.47
C GLY A 33 -7.92 -12.54 -12.81
N THR A 34 -7.39 -13.03 -13.92
CA THR A 34 -6.03 -12.71 -14.39
C THR A 34 -5.98 -11.27 -14.93
N PRO A 35 -5.05 -10.41 -14.45
CA PRO A 35 -4.83 -9.08 -15.03
C PRO A 35 -4.31 -9.18 -16.47
N LEU A 36 -4.96 -8.47 -17.40
CA LEU A 36 -4.61 -8.47 -18.82
C LEU A 36 -3.76 -7.27 -19.21
N ARG A 37 -4.21 -6.05 -18.88
CA ARG A 37 -3.49 -4.80 -19.16
C ARG A 37 -3.93 -3.66 -18.24
N ILE A 38 -3.13 -2.60 -18.19
CA ILE A 38 -3.56 -1.32 -17.63
C ILE A 38 -4.36 -0.58 -18.71
N ASP A 39 -5.64 -0.33 -18.47
CA ASP A 39 -6.47 0.44 -19.40
C ASP A 39 -6.24 1.95 -19.23
N THR A 40 -6.18 2.42 -17.98
CA THR A 40 -6.09 3.85 -17.67
C THR A 40 -5.18 4.13 -16.48
N ILE A 41 -4.36 5.16 -16.60
CA ILE A 41 -3.61 5.78 -15.50
C ILE A 41 -4.10 7.22 -15.32
N VAL A 42 -4.47 7.58 -14.10
CA VAL A 42 -4.74 8.97 -13.71
C VAL A 42 -3.70 9.40 -12.71
N ILE A 43 -3.03 10.54 -12.97
CA ILE A 43 -2.07 11.14 -12.06
C ILE A 43 -2.44 12.61 -11.87
N SER A 44 -2.72 12.99 -10.63
CA SER A 44 -2.86 14.39 -10.25
C SER A 44 -1.71 14.76 -9.32
N THR A 45 -0.89 15.73 -9.69
CA THR A 45 0.23 16.20 -8.88
C THR A 45 0.14 17.70 -8.67
N GLN A 46 0.31 18.11 -7.41
CA GLN A 46 0.46 19.51 -7.06
C GLN A 46 1.77 20.04 -7.64
N HIS A 47 1.78 21.31 -8.05
CA HIS A 47 2.94 21.94 -8.65
C HIS A 47 3.06 23.44 -8.36
N ASP A 48 4.25 24.01 -8.56
CA ASP A 48 4.47 25.46 -8.63
C ASP A 48 3.86 26.08 -9.88
N GLU A 49 3.69 27.41 -9.87
CA GLU A 49 3.44 28.19 -11.08
C GLU A 49 4.76 28.53 -11.77
N PHE A 50 5.28 27.62 -12.58
CA PHE A 50 6.60 27.75 -13.20
C PHE A 50 6.58 28.29 -14.63
N ILE A 51 5.39 28.43 -15.23
CA ILE A 51 5.18 29.16 -16.49
C ILE A 51 4.18 30.27 -16.20
N LEU A 52 4.67 31.51 -16.27
CA LEU A 52 3.88 32.70 -15.97
C LEU A 52 3.32 33.33 -17.24
N PRO A 53 2.12 33.93 -17.18
CA PRO A 53 1.56 34.63 -18.32
C PRO A 53 2.34 35.91 -18.62
N ILE A 54 2.49 36.23 -19.90
CA ILE A 54 3.21 37.44 -20.35
C ILE A 54 2.53 38.75 -19.88
N ASN A 55 1.24 38.70 -19.57
CA ASN A 55 0.45 39.80 -19.04
C ASN A 55 -0.81 39.26 -18.33
N LYS A 56 -1.66 40.15 -17.83
CA LYS A 56 -2.88 39.78 -17.07
C LYS A 56 -4.11 39.45 -17.93
N SER A 57 -3.98 39.41 -19.27
CA SER A 57 -5.11 39.05 -20.13
C SER A 57 -5.51 37.59 -19.93
N ALA A 58 -6.81 37.30 -20.07
CA ALA A 58 -7.33 35.94 -19.93
C ALA A 58 -6.66 34.95 -20.92
N ASP A 59 -6.40 35.39 -22.15
CA ASP A 59 -5.72 34.59 -23.18
C ASP A 59 -4.27 34.26 -22.78
N ALA A 60 -3.52 35.23 -22.23
CA ALA A 60 -2.15 34.97 -21.76
C ALA A 60 -2.11 33.99 -20.58
N VAL A 61 -3.07 34.10 -19.64
CA VAL A 61 -3.23 33.18 -18.50
C VAL A 61 -3.54 31.76 -18.99
N GLU A 62 -4.48 31.61 -19.93
CA GLU A 62 -4.84 30.31 -20.46
C GLU A 62 -3.69 29.65 -21.23
N LYS A 63 -2.96 30.42 -22.06
CA LYS A 63 -1.76 29.93 -22.76
C LYS A 63 -0.69 29.44 -21.79
N ALA A 64 -0.41 30.18 -20.73
CA ALA A 64 0.56 29.78 -19.71
C ALA A 64 0.11 28.51 -18.96
N ASN A 65 -1.16 28.43 -18.56
CA ASN A 65 -1.71 27.25 -17.91
C ASN A 65 -1.63 26.01 -18.80
N LYS A 66 -2.01 26.13 -20.08
CA LYS A 66 -1.93 25.03 -21.05
C LYS A 66 -0.50 24.57 -21.27
N ALA A 67 0.44 25.49 -21.46
CA ALA A 67 1.86 25.14 -21.60
C ALA A 67 2.40 24.40 -20.38
N MET A 68 1.97 24.81 -19.18
CA MET A 68 2.34 24.15 -17.92
C MET A 68 1.77 22.73 -17.85
N GLN A 69 0.49 22.55 -18.19
CA GLN A 69 -0.14 21.22 -18.21
C GLN A 69 0.51 20.29 -19.24
N GLU A 70 0.83 20.79 -20.44
CA GLU A 70 1.52 19.99 -21.46
C GLU A 70 2.93 19.58 -20.99
N ARG A 71 3.67 20.48 -20.32
CA ARG A 71 4.97 20.12 -19.74
C ARG A 71 4.84 19.06 -18.65
N ILE A 72 3.89 19.21 -17.73
CA ILE A 72 3.66 18.22 -16.66
C ILE A 72 3.26 16.87 -17.26
N LYS A 73 2.37 16.88 -18.24
CA LYS A 73 1.93 15.67 -18.95
C LYS A 73 3.09 15.00 -19.66
N HIS A 74 3.92 15.77 -20.36
CA HIS A 74 5.12 15.27 -21.02
C HIS A 74 6.04 14.58 -20.02
N ASP A 75 6.43 15.26 -18.95
CA ASP A 75 7.35 14.72 -17.94
C ASP A 75 6.77 13.48 -17.23
N VAL A 76 5.46 13.45 -16.96
CA VAL A 76 4.81 12.24 -16.41
C VAL A 76 4.92 11.06 -17.39
N MET A 77 4.69 11.30 -18.69
CA MET A 77 4.71 10.25 -19.72
C MET A 77 6.12 9.79 -20.08
N THR A 78 7.11 10.67 -20.05
CA THR A 78 8.49 10.36 -20.49
C THR A 78 9.43 10.03 -19.34
N ILE A 79 9.13 10.46 -18.11
CA ILE A 79 9.96 10.23 -16.93
C ILE A 79 9.24 9.30 -15.95
N LEU A 80 8.08 9.71 -15.41
CA LEU A 80 7.46 9.01 -14.28
C LEU A 80 6.93 7.62 -14.65
N VAL A 81 6.07 7.51 -15.67
CA VAL A 81 5.45 6.24 -16.06
C VAL A 81 6.50 5.20 -16.48
N PRO A 82 7.49 5.53 -17.34
CA PRO A 82 8.56 4.60 -17.69
C PRO A 82 9.37 4.15 -16.47
N ARG A 83 9.70 5.06 -15.54
CA ARG A 83 10.40 4.69 -14.30
C ARG A 83 9.59 3.76 -13.40
N VAL A 84 8.26 3.96 -13.32
CA VAL A 84 7.38 3.03 -12.58
C VAL A 84 7.37 1.66 -13.24
N ARG A 85 7.24 1.60 -14.58
CA ARG A 85 7.28 0.35 -15.34
C ARG A 85 8.60 -0.39 -15.11
N GLU A 86 9.73 0.30 -15.20
CA GLU A 86 11.08 -0.25 -15.05
C GLU A 86 11.30 -0.94 -13.69
N LYS A 87 10.62 -0.47 -12.62
CA LYS A 87 10.68 -1.13 -11.30
C LYS A 87 10.12 -2.55 -11.30
N TYR A 88 9.28 -2.88 -12.26
CA TYR A 88 8.66 -4.19 -12.39
C TYR A 88 9.31 -5.05 -13.48
N LYS A 89 10.46 -4.67 -14.06
CA LYS A 89 11.10 -5.43 -15.16
C LYS A 89 11.43 -6.90 -14.86
N TYR A 90 11.53 -7.26 -13.58
CA TYR A 90 11.76 -8.64 -13.14
C TYR A 90 10.47 -9.34 -12.66
N ARG A 91 9.32 -8.71 -12.89
CA ARG A 91 7.97 -9.19 -12.58
C ARG A 91 7.16 -9.13 -13.86
N GLU A 92 7.43 -10.08 -14.76
CA GLU A 92 6.88 -10.12 -16.13
C GLU A 92 5.35 -9.96 -16.14
N GLU A 93 4.67 -10.57 -15.18
CA GLU A 93 3.22 -10.53 -15.04
C GLU A 93 2.67 -9.12 -14.75
N ILE A 94 3.49 -8.21 -14.20
CA ILE A 94 3.16 -6.79 -13.99
C ILE A 94 3.74 -5.95 -15.13
N TYR A 95 4.98 -6.22 -15.55
CA TYR A 95 5.69 -5.44 -16.56
C TYR A 95 4.93 -5.39 -17.89
N ARG A 96 4.37 -6.54 -18.31
CA ARG A 96 3.57 -6.66 -19.53
C ARG A 96 2.25 -5.90 -19.50
N LEU A 97 1.75 -5.53 -18.31
CA LEU A 97 0.50 -4.76 -18.20
C LEU A 97 0.68 -3.31 -18.67
N PHE A 98 1.93 -2.84 -18.77
CA PHE A 98 2.27 -1.54 -19.34
C PHE A 98 2.47 -1.66 -20.85
N ASP A 99 1.38 -1.53 -21.59
CA ASP A 99 1.39 -1.50 -23.06
C ASP A 99 1.34 -0.06 -23.63
N ASP A 100 1.33 0.05 -24.95
CA ASP A 100 1.25 1.31 -25.70
C ASP A 100 -0.18 1.87 -25.84
N THR A 101 -1.18 1.13 -25.37
CA THR A 101 -2.61 1.50 -25.44
C THR A 101 -3.12 2.21 -24.18
N ILE A 102 -2.28 2.31 -23.13
CA ILE A 102 -2.63 2.95 -21.86
C ILE A 102 -3.13 4.38 -22.07
N ARG A 103 -4.35 4.67 -21.61
CA ARG A 103 -4.86 6.04 -21.53
C ARG A 103 -4.29 6.73 -20.31
N CYS A 104 -3.51 7.79 -20.50
CA CYS A 104 -2.95 8.56 -19.38
C CYS A 104 -3.58 9.95 -19.24
N PHE A 105 -4.21 10.19 -18.09
CA PHE A 105 -4.76 11.49 -17.70
C PHE A 105 -3.87 12.13 -16.64
N VAL A 106 -3.28 13.28 -16.98
CA VAL A 106 -2.41 14.03 -16.08
C VAL A 106 -3.10 15.33 -15.73
N ASN A 107 -3.33 15.56 -14.43
CA ASN A 107 -4.04 16.73 -13.91
C ASN A 107 -5.34 17.02 -14.71
N PRO A 108 -6.30 16.08 -14.78
CA PRO A 108 -7.46 16.21 -15.67
C PRO A 108 -8.36 17.42 -15.36
N THR A 109 -8.29 17.98 -14.15
CA THR A 109 -8.99 19.19 -13.74
C THR A 109 -8.22 20.49 -14.08
N GLY A 110 -7.07 20.38 -14.74
CA GLY A 110 -6.15 21.47 -15.02
C GLY A 110 -5.24 21.79 -13.83
N LYS A 111 -5.03 23.08 -13.58
CA LYS A 111 -4.06 23.60 -12.62
C LYS A 111 -4.26 23.06 -11.20
N PHE A 112 -3.18 22.59 -10.57
CA PHE A 112 -3.19 22.10 -9.19
C PHE A 112 -2.05 22.73 -8.37
N VAL A 113 -2.22 24.00 -7.99
CA VAL A 113 -1.18 24.77 -7.27
C VAL A 113 -1.42 24.79 -5.75
N LEU A 114 -2.67 25.03 -5.35
CA LEU A 114 -3.10 24.95 -3.96
C LEU A 114 -3.42 23.50 -3.60
N GLY A 115 -2.89 23.01 -2.50
CA GLY A 115 -3.02 21.61 -2.08
C GLY A 115 -2.64 21.43 -0.61
N GLY A 116 -2.68 20.19 -0.14
CA GLY A 116 -2.42 19.87 1.26
C GLY A 116 -3.48 20.45 2.21
N PRO A 117 -3.15 20.60 3.52
CA PRO A 117 -4.11 21.00 4.55
C PRO A 117 -4.77 22.37 4.35
N HIS A 118 -4.18 23.23 3.53
CA HIS A 118 -4.78 24.52 3.17
C HIS A 118 -6.00 24.35 2.25
N ALA A 119 -5.96 23.35 1.36
CA ALA A 119 -7.04 23.07 0.42
C ALA A 119 -8.08 22.10 1.02
N ASP A 120 -7.63 21.02 1.66
CA ASP A 120 -8.49 19.94 2.16
C ASP A 120 -8.11 19.54 3.60
N THR A 121 -9.09 19.50 4.52
CA THR A 121 -8.86 18.99 5.88
C THR A 121 -8.55 17.49 5.87
N GLY A 122 -7.36 17.13 6.36
CA GLY A 122 -6.96 15.73 6.55
C GLY A 122 -7.29 15.19 7.94
N LEU A 123 -7.76 13.95 8.01
CA LEU A 123 -8.00 13.24 9.28
C LEU A 123 -7.41 11.83 9.26
N THR A 124 -6.90 11.39 10.41
CA THR A 124 -6.41 10.02 10.64
C THR A 124 -7.49 9.00 10.29
N GLY A 125 -7.13 7.92 9.61
CA GLY A 125 -8.06 6.83 9.30
C GLY A 125 -9.04 7.10 8.15
N ARG A 126 -8.81 8.15 7.33
CA ARG A 126 -9.65 8.44 6.13
C ARG A 126 -9.06 7.91 4.82
N LYS A 127 -8.15 6.93 4.91
CA LYS A 127 -7.49 6.25 3.78
C LYS A 127 -7.35 4.73 3.98
N ILE A 128 -8.20 4.11 4.81
CA ILE A 128 -8.11 2.68 5.17
C ILE A 128 -8.08 1.71 3.97
N ILE A 129 -8.75 2.04 2.86
CA ILE A 129 -8.71 1.22 1.64
C ILE A 129 -7.39 1.37 0.88
N VAL A 130 -6.81 2.58 0.89
CA VAL A 130 -5.46 2.84 0.36
C VAL A 130 -4.39 2.19 1.24
N ASP A 131 -4.62 2.14 2.55
CA ASP A 131 -3.70 1.50 3.49
C ASP A 131 -3.64 -0.03 3.32
N THR A 132 -4.70 -0.64 2.78
CA THR A 132 -4.88 -2.10 2.66
C THR A 132 -4.77 -2.61 1.22
N TYR A 133 -5.88 -3.03 0.62
CA TYR A 133 -5.91 -3.85 -0.59
C TYR A 133 -6.55 -3.13 -1.78
N GLY A 134 -6.72 -1.80 -1.71
CA GLY A 134 -7.21 -1.01 -2.84
C GLY A 134 -8.62 -1.36 -3.31
N GLY A 135 -9.44 -1.96 -2.44
CA GLY A 135 -10.81 -2.38 -2.75
C GLY A 135 -10.95 -3.79 -3.32
N LYS A 136 -9.85 -4.56 -3.46
CA LYS A 136 -9.90 -5.95 -3.96
C LYS A 136 -10.63 -6.90 -3.00
N VAL A 137 -10.62 -6.60 -1.70
CA VAL A 137 -11.28 -7.41 -0.66
C VAL A 137 -12.06 -6.51 0.31
N PRO A 138 -13.04 -7.06 1.06
CA PRO A 138 -13.74 -6.33 2.11
C PRO A 138 -12.81 -5.79 3.20
N HIS A 139 -13.29 -4.81 3.96
CA HIS A 139 -12.55 -4.18 5.05
C HIS A 139 -13.41 -4.10 6.32
N GLY A 140 -12.85 -4.44 7.49
CA GLY A 140 -13.59 -4.46 8.76
C GLY A 140 -13.91 -3.09 9.38
N GLY A 141 -13.39 -2.01 8.78
CA GLY A 141 -13.68 -0.62 9.15
C GLY A 141 -12.67 0.06 10.09
N GLY A 142 -11.87 -0.72 10.83
CA GLY A 142 -10.86 -0.19 11.75
C GLY A 142 -9.69 0.51 11.06
N ALA A 143 -9.38 1.75 11.46
CA ALA A 143 -8.17 2.46 11.00
C ALA A 143 -6.89 1.96 11.70
N PHE A 144 -5.72 2.16 11.09
CA PHE A 144 -4.44 1.73 11.67
C PHE A 144 -3.67 2.83 12.39
N SER A 145 -3.38 3.94 11.72
CA SER A 145 -2.52 5.03 12.24
C SER A 145 -3.04 5.61 13.55
N GLY A 146 -2.12 5.86 14.50
CA GLY A 146 -2.45 6.36 15.84
C GLY A 146 -2.80 5.30 16.89
N LYS A 147 -2.85 4.01 16.53
CA LYS A 147 -3.16 2.91 17.45
C LYS A 147 -1.92 2.12 17.84
N ASP A 148 -1.71 1.87 19.12
CA ASP A 148 -0.71 0.91 19.59
C ASP A 148 -1.14 -0.54 19.28
N PRO A 149 -0.24 -1.54 19.34
CA PRO A 149 -0.55 -2.87 18.82
C PRO A 149 -1.51 -3.70 19.69
N SER A 150 -1.92 -3.20 20.86
CA SER A 150 -2.98 -3.85 21.63
C SER A 150 -4.36 -3.69 20.97
N LYS A 151 -4.46 -2.85 19.93
CA LYS A 151 -5.72 -2.55 19.22
C LYS A 151 -5.81 -3.49 18.03
N VAL A 152 -6.72 -4.46 18.13
CA VAL A 152 -6.89 -5.54 17.15
C VAL A 152 -7.19 -5.06 15.73
N ASP A 153 -7.77 -3.86 15.59
CA ASP A 153 -7.92 -3.18 14.30
C ASP A 153 -6.61 -3.07 13.51
N ARG A 154 -5.46 -3.02 14.18
CA ARG A 154 -4.13 -3.01 13.55
C ARG A 154 -3.46 -4.37 13.65
N SER A 155 -3.26 -4.87 14.86
CA SER A 155 -2.44 -6.07 15.08
C SER A 155 -3.05 -7.31 14.44
N ALA A 156 -4.36 -7.50 14.58
CA ALA A 156 -5.03 -8.67 14.03
C ALA A 156 -5.15 -8.60 12.50
N THR A 157 -5.29 -7.41 11.92
CA THR A 157 -5.22 -7.23 10.45
C THR A 157 -3.81 -7.54 9.91
N TYR A 158 -2.75 -7.15 10.63
CA TYR A 158 -1.38 -7.50 10.26
C TYR A 158 -1.14 -9.01 10.35
N GLU A 159 -1.65 -9.66 11.40
CA GLU A 159 -1.58 -11.12 11.54
C GLU A 159 -2.29 -11.84 10.39
N VAL A 160 -3.52 -11.42 10.06
CA VAL A 160 -4.26 -11.99 8.93
C VAL A 160 -3.50 -11.82 7.62
N ARG A 161 -2.87 -10.66 7.40
CA ARG A 161 -2.00 -10.47 6.23
C ARG A 161 -0.84 -11.46 6.24
N HIS A 162 -0.17 -11.64 7.37
CA HIS A 162 0.95 -12.57 7.52
C HIS A 162 0.53 -14.01 7.21
N ILE A 163 -0.56 -14.48 7.81
CA ILE A 163 -1.11 -15.83 7.58
C ILE A 163 -1.50 -16.00 6.12
N ALA A 164 -2.31 -15.10 5.55
CA ALA A 164 -2.75 -15.19 4.16
C ALA A 164 -1.57 -15.23 3.18
N LYS A 165 -0.54 -14.39 3.42
CA LYS A 165 0.66 -14.35 2.60
C LYS A 165 1.45 -15.66 2.68
N ASN A 166 1.61 -16.22 3.87
CA ASN A 166 2.32 -17.49 4.06
C ASN A 166 1.54 -18.69 3.48
N LEU A 167 0.21 -18.73 3.58
CA LEU A 167 -0.62 -19.76 2.94
C LEU A 167 -0.47 -19.76 1.41
N VAL A 168 -0.53 -18.58 0.80
CA VAL A 168 -0.36 -18.44 -0.66
C VAL A 168 1.05 -18.84 -1.08
N ALA A 169 2.08 -18.38 -0.36
CA ALA A 169 3.47 -18.74 -0.65
C ALA A 169 3.79 -20.22 -0.43
N ALA A 170 3.11 -20.87 0.52
CA ALA A 170 3.21 -22.31 0.73
C ALA A 170 2.51 -23.16 -0.34
N GLY A 171 1.66 -22.54 -1.17
CA GLY A 171 0.93 -23.20 -2.25
C GLY A 171 -0.44 -23.73 -1.85
N VAL A 172 -0.98 -23.36 -0.67
CA VAL A 172 -2.31 -23.80 -0.21
C VAL A 172 -3.41 -23.36 -1.17
N SER A 173 -3.34 -22.12 -1.65
CA SER A 173 -4.25 -21.54 -2.65
C SER A 173 -3.55 -20.38 -3.36
N PRO A 174 -3.81 -20.10 -4.65
CA PRO A 174 -3.27 -18.90 -5.31
C PRO A 174 -3.86 -17.60 -4.76
N GLU A 175 -5.04 -17.65 -4.13
CA GLU A 175 -5.62 -16.53 -3.39
C GLU A 175 -6.40 -17.02 -2.17
N VAL A 176 -6.40 -16.22 -1.10
CA VAL A 176 -7.12 -16.51 0.12
C VAL A 176 -7.58 -15.22 0.78
N LEU A 177 -8.85 -15.19 1.19
CA LEU A 177 -9.40 -14.19 2.09
C LEU A 177 -9.55 -14.82 3.47
N ILE A 178 -9.08 -14.11 4.50
CA ILE A 178 -9.30 -14.49 5.89
C ILE A 178 -9.98 -13.32 6.59
N GLN A 179 -11.04 -13.61 7.34
CA GLN A 179 -11.73 -12.68 8.21
C GLN A 179 -11.68 -13.19 9.63
N ILE A 180 -11.40 -12.29 10.57
CA ILE A 180 -11.45 -12.58 12.01
C ILE A 180 -12.27 -11.53 12.73
N SER A 181 -12.86 -11.89 13.86
CA SER A 181 -13.61 -10.98 14.73
C SER A 181 -13.27 -11.21 16.20
N TYR A 182 -13.40 -10.15 17.01
CA TYR A 182 -13.18 -10.20 18.46
C TYR A 182 -14.35 -9.55 19.19
N ALA A 183 -14.65 -10.06 20.39
CA ALA A 183 -15.51 -9.38 21.35
C ALA A 183 -14.66 -8.57 22.33
N ILE A 184 -15.14 -7.39 22.73
CA ILE A 184 -14.42 -6.54 23.68
C ILE A 184 -14.19 -7.31 25.01
N GLY A 185 -12.94 -7.33 25.49
CA GLY A 185 -12.57 -8.03 26.72
C GLY A 185 -12.32 -9.54 26.57
N ILE A 186 -12.55 -10.13 25.39
CA ILE A 186 -12.26 -11.54 25.11
C ILE A 186 -10.96 -11.63 24.28
N ALA A 187 -10.03 -12.45 24.76
CA ALA A 187 -8.73 -12.60 24.10
C ALA A 187 -8.78 -13.48 22.84
N GLU A 188 -9.58 -14.54 22.88
CA GLU A 188 -9.75 -15.45 21.74
C GLU A 188 -10.60 -14.79 20.65
N PRO A 189 -10.30 -15.05 19.36
CA PRO A 189 -11.17 -14.61 18.28
C PRO A 189 -12.55 -15.30 18.38
N MET A 190 -13.60 -14.53 18.11
CA MET A 190 -14.97 -15.06 18.06
C MET A 190 -15.21 -15.91 16.80
N SER A 191 -14.52 -15.57 15.71
CA SER A 191 -14.59 -16.32 14.47
C SER A 191 -13.29 -16.20 13.67
N ILE A 192 -12.99 -17.27 12.94
CA ILE A 192 -12.02 -17.29 11.85
C ILE A 192 -12.78 -17.82 10.63
N TYR A 193 -12.91 -16.99 9.61
CA TYR A 193 -13.54 -17.33 8.34
C TYR A 193 -12.49 -17.31 7.24
N VAL A 194 -12.51 -18.30 6.37
CA VAL A 194 -11.62 -18.44 5.21
C VAL A 194 -12.45 -18.55 3.95
N ASN A 195 -11.97 -17.97 2.86
CA ASN A 195 -12.50 -18.16 1.52
C ASN A 195 -11.35 -18.27 0.53
N THR A 196 -11.21 -19.43 -0.12
CA THR A 196 -10.20 -19.67 -1.16
C THR A 196 -10.74 -19.44 -2.57
N TYR A 197 -11.97 -18.96 -2.69
CA TYR A 197 -12.68 -18.70 -3.95
C TYR A 197 -12.76 -19.93 -4.86
N GLY A 198 -12.78 -21.13 -4.25
CA GLY A 198 -12.80 -22.40 -4.98
C GLY A 198 -11.46 -22.75 -5.67
N LYS A 199 -10.36 -22.05 -5.35
CA LYS A 199 -9.04 -22.23 -5.97
C LYS A 199 -8.03 -22.97 -5.08
N SER A 200 -8.47 -23.52 -3.95
CA SER A 200 -7.61 -24.29 -3.04
C SER A 200 -6.92 -25.46 -3.76
N ASN A 201 -5.62 -25.64 -3.50
CA ASN A 201 -4.82 -26.76 -4.02
C ASN A 201 -4.78 -27.95 -3.04
N VAL A 202 -5.36 -27.80 -1.85
CA VAL A 202 -5.39 -28.84 -0.81
C VAL A 202 -6.74 -29.52 -0.74
N LYS A 203 -6.78 -30.78 -0.33
CA LYS A 203 -8.02 -31.55 -0.12
C LYS A 203 -8.69 -31.21 1.22
N MET A 204 -8.92 -29.93 1.46
CA MET A 204 -9.58 -29.39 2.64
C MET A 204 -10.60 -28.35 2.20
N SER A 205 -11.76 -28.35 2.84
CA SER A 205 -12.74 -27.27 2.76
C SER A 205 -12.19 -26.00 3.42
N ASP A 206 -12.73 -24.84 3.04
CA ASP A 206 -12.36 -23.56 3.66
C ASP A 206 -12.57 -23.57 5.19
N ALA A 207 -13.56 -24.30 5.69
CA ALA A 207 -13.79 -24.47 7.13
C ALA A 207 -12.68 -25.29 7.82
N GLU A 208 -12.18 -26.35 7.17
CA GLU A 208 -11.05 -27.14 7.68
C GLU A 208 -9.75 -26.33 7.65
N ILE A 209 -9.54 -25.52 6.60
CA ILE A 209 -8.42 -24.58 6.52
C ILE A 209 -8.50 -23.57 7.68
N ALA A 210 -9.69 -22.98 7.92
CA ALA A 210 -9.90 -22.04 9.03
C ALA A 210 -9.60 -22.66 10.40
N LYS A 211 -10.05 -23.89 10.64
CA LYS A 211 -9.75 -24.63 11.87
C LYS A 211 -8.24 -24.83 12.04
N LYS A 212 -7.56 -25.25 10.98
CA LYS A 212 -6.13 -25.50 10.99
C LYS A 212 -5.31 -24.23 11.25
N ILE A 213 -5.73 -23.10 10.69
CA ILE A 213 -5.16 -21.79 11.03
C ILE A 213 -5.30 -21.52 12.53
N GLY A 214 -6.48 -21.74 13.12
CA GLY A 214 -6.70 -21.55 14.56
C GLY A 214 -5.87 -22.48 15.45
N GLU A 215 -5.50 -23.67 14.97
CA GLU A 215 -4.61 -24.59 15.68
C GLU A 215 -3.13 -24.18 15.57
N MET A 216 -2.72 -23.64 14.42
CA MET A 216 -1.33 -23.28 14.12
C MET A 216 -0.94 -21.89 14.65
N PHE A 217 -1.86 -20.94 14.64
CA PHE A 217 -1.61 -19.54 14.97
C PHE A 217 -2.37 -19.16 16.23
N ASP A 218 -1.65 -18.82 17.29
CA ASP A 218 -2.25 -18.17 18.46
C ASP A 218 -2.71 -16.75 18.07
N MET A 219 -4.03 -16.57 17.97
CA MET A 219 -4.66 -15.33 17.51
C MET A 219 -5.01 -14.37 18.66
N ARG A 220 -4.54 -14.62 19.87
CA ARG A 220 -4.74 -13.68 20.98
C ARG A 220 -3.91 -12.41 20.78
N PRO A 221 -4.41 -11.21 21.14
CA PRO A 221 -3.70 -9.95 20.90
C PRO A 221 -2.25 -9.93 21.38
N LYS A 222 -1.98 -10.47 22.57
CA LYS A 222 -0.62 -10.54 23.14
C LYS A 222 0.31 -11.47 22.34
N ALA A 223 -0.20 -12.60 21.86
CA ALA A 223 0.56 -13.55 21.06
C ALA A 223 0.93 -12.95 19.70
N ILE A 224 -0.02 -12.24 19.06
CA ILE A 224 0.21 -11.48 17.83
C ILE A 224 1.30 -10.42 18.04
N GLU A 225 1.20 -9.63 19.11
CA GLU A 225 2.21 -8.62 19.45
C GLU A 225 3.62 -9.21 19.56
N GLN A 226 3.75 -10.39 20.17
CA GLN A 226 5.03 -11.05 20.38
C GLN A 226 5.56 -11.67 19.08
N ARG A 227 4.74 -12.46 18.38
CA ARG A 227 5.12 -13.14 17.12
C ARG A 227 5.59 -12.13 16.07
N LEU A 228 4.84 -11.05 15.88
CA LEU A 228 5.16 -10.01 14.90
C LEU A 228 6.06 -8.90 15.45
N LYS A 229 6.56 -9.02 16.69
CA LYS A 229 7.44 -8.02 17.34
C LYS A 229 6.89 -6.59 17.27
N LEU A 230 5.61 -6.41 17.53
CA LEU A 230 4.90 -5.14 17.30
C LEU A 230 5.22 -4.05 18.33
N ARG A 231 5.84 -4.39 19.47
CA ARG A 231 6.27 -3.40 20.47
C ARG A 231 7.60 -2.74 20.11
N ASN A 232 7.68 -2.24 18.88
CA ASN A 232 8.83 -1.52 18.33
C ASN A 232 8.38 -0.25 17.58
N PRO A 233 9.23 0.78 17.45
CA PRO A 233 8.87 2.04 16.77
C PRO A 233 8.94 1.94 15.23
N ILE A 234 8.08 1.10 14.65
CA ILE A 234 8.12 0.65 13.24
C ILE A 234 6.98 1.19 12.35
N TYR A 235 6.12 2.06 12.90
CA TYR A 235 4.84 2.40 12.27
C TYR A 235 4.84 3.67 11.41
N PHE A 236 5.88 4.51 11.51
CA PHE A 236 5.91 5.76 10.73
C PHE A 236 5.93 5.46 9.23
N GLU A 237 6.70 4.45 8.85
CA GLU A 237 6.85 4.01 7.47
C GLU A 237 5.56 3.48 6.88
N THR A 238 4.64 2.96 7.69
CA THR A 238 3.34 2.42 7.23
C THR A 238 2.32 3.51 6.92
N ALA A 239 2.47 4.71 7.49
CA ALA A 239 1.49 5.80 7.43
C ALA A 239 1.31 6.42 6.02
N SER A 240 2.06 5.93 5.03
CA SER A 240 1.88 6.27 3.62
C SER A 240 2.30 5.10 2.73
N TYR A 241 1.71 5.05 1.53
CA TYR A 241 2.02 4.07 0.49
C TYR A 241 1.70 2.61 0.83
N GLY A 242 0.72 2.38 1.71
CA GLY A 242 0.23 1.06 2.08
C GLY A 242 1.00 0.43 3.24
N HIS A 243 0.23 -0.31 4.05
CA HIS A 243 0.74 -1.12 5.16
C HIS A 243 1.24 -2.49 4.68
N PHE A 244 0.76 -2.96 3.52
CA PHE A 244 1.01 -4.30 2.99
C PHE A 244 1.76 -4.27 1.65
N GLY A 245 2.34 -5.40 1.28
CA GLY A 245 3.07 -5.59 0.02
C GLY A 245 4.46 -4.94 -0.02
N ARG A 246 5.06 -4.69 1.15
CA ARG A 246 6.38 -4.06 1.27
C ARG A 246 7.38 -5.02 1.90
N GLU A 247 8.62 -4.97 1.43
CA GLU A 247 9.66 -5.89 1.89
C GLU A 247 9.98 -5.67 3.38
N PRO A 248 9.99 -6.76 4.18
CA PRO A 248 10.56 -6.72 5.51
C PRO A 248 12.05 -6.38 5.45
N ARG A 249 12.52 -5.53 6.38
CA ARG A 249 13.93 -5.15 6.44
C ARG A 249 14.35 -4.67 7.82
N LEU A 250 15.58 -5.00 8.19
CA LEU A 250 16.25 -4.40 9.35
C LEU A 250 16.75 -3.01 8.98
N VAL A 251 16.49 -2.04 9.85
CA VAL A 251 16.96 -0.67 9.70
C VAL A 251 17.41 -0.12 11.05
N LYS A 252 18.47 0.69 11.02
CA LYS A 252 18.88 1.51 12.15
C LYS A 252 18.06 2.81 12.14
N LYS A 253 17.39 3.13 13.24
CA LYS A 253 16.59 4.35 13.40
C LYS A 253 17.12 5.17 14.56
N VAL A 254 17.22 6.47 14.31
CA VAL A 254 17.57 7.47 15.32
C VAL A 254 16.32 8.25 15.68
N PHE A 255 15.99 8.28 16.98
CA PHE A 255 14.86 9.01 17.53
C PHE A 255 15.40 10.18 18.35
N SER A 256 15.05 11.38 17.94
CA SER A 256 15.38 12.62 18.64
C SER A 256 14.11 13.39 18.96
N SER A 257 14.04 13.97 20.14
CA SER A 257 12.95 14.85 20.58
C SER A 257 13.53 15.97 21.42
N ARG A 258 12.85 17.13 21.43
CA ARG A 258 13.20 18.25 22.33
C ARG A 258 13.21 17.87 23.82
N TYR A 259 12.58 16.75 24.17
CA TYR A 259 12.49 16.22 25.53
C TYR A 259 13.45 15.07 25.81
N MET A 260 14.28 14.68 24.83
CA MET A 260 15.30 13.65 25.00
C MET A 260 16.66 14.33 25.11
N PRO A 261 17.43 14.12 26.19
CA PRO A 261 18.76 14.70 26.33
C PRO A 261 19.71 14.25 25.21
N GLU A 262 19.63 12.99 24.82
CA GLU A 262 20.42 12.39 23.74
C GLU A 262 19.51 11.60 22.77
N PRO A 263 19.86 11.53 21.47
CA PRO A 263 19.14 10.68 20.53
C PRO A 263 19.21 9.20 20.92
N ILE A 264 18.08 8.50 20.78
CA ILE A 264 18.02 7.05 20.99
C ILE A 264 18.20 6.38 19.64
N GLU A 265 19.16 5.46 19.54
CA GLU A 265 19.39 4.67 18.35
C GLU A 265 18.96 3.22 18.55
N LEU A 266 18.16 2.69 17.62
CA LEU A 266 17.60 1.35 17.70
C LEU A 266 17.69 0.67 16.34
N GLU A 267 18.06 -0.61 16.34
CA GLU A 267 17.82 -1.48 15.19
C GLU A 267 16.41 -2.07 15.28
N VAL A 268 15.62 -1.90 14.23
CA VAL A 268 14.24 -2.41 14.18
C VAL A 268 13.95 -3.14 12.87
N GLU A 269 13.11 -4.16 12.95
CA GLU A 269 12.63 -4.93 11.80
C GLU A 269 11.29 -4.35 11.34
N LEU A 270 11.26 -3.72 10.16
CA LEU A 270 10.04 -3.17 9.58
C LEU A 270 9.22 -4.26 8.87
N PHE A 271 7.89 -4.10 8.83
CA PHE A 271 6.96 -4.96 8.07
C PHE A 271 7.10 -6.45 8.39
N THR A 272 7.25 -6.81 9.66
CA THR A 272 7.39 -8.21 10.12
C THR A 272 6.24 -9.12 9.65
N TRP A 273 5.04 -8.57 9.47
CA TRP A 273 3.87 -9.28 8.91
C TRP A 273 3.97 -9.59 7.41
N GLU A 274 4.98 -9.10 6.71
CA GLU A 274 5.26 -9.45 5.31
C GLU A 274 6.29 -10.58 5.18
N LYS A 275 6.78 -11.14 6.30
CA LYS A 275 7.73 -12.27 6.25
C LYS A 275 7.06 -13.56 5.79
N LEU A 276 7.85 -14.42 5.17
CA LEU A 276 7.48 -15.76 4.71
C LEU A 276 8.12 -16.84 5.59
N ASP A 277 8.08 -16.62 6.91
CA ASP A 277 8.75 -17.43 7.93
C ASP A 277 7.88 -18.57 8.50
N TYR A 278 6.69 -18.76 7.94
CA TYR A 278 5.77 -19.87 8.27
C TYR A 278 5.50 -20.80 7.07
N VAL A 279 6.17 -20.58 5.94
CA VAL A 279 5.92 -21.35 4.70
C VAL A 279 6.15 -22.86 4.93
N ASP A 280 7.26 -23.25 5.56
CA ASP A 280 7.61 -24.66 5.74
C ASP A 280 6.67 -25.35 6.73
N GLN A 281 6.33 -24.69 7.84
CA GLN A 281 5.37 -25.20 8.83
C GLN A 281 3.97 -25.34 8.24
N ILE A 282 3.57 -24.44 7.34
CA ILE A 282 2.32 -24.56 6.59
C ILE A 282 2.41 -25.73 5.61
N LYS A 283 3.49 -25.89 4.86
CA LYS A 283 3.62 -27.05 3.96
C LYS A 283 3.49 -28.37 4.70
N GLU A 284 4.22 -28.51 5.81
CA GLU A 284 4.14 -29.68 6.68
C GLU A 284 2.71 -29.90 7.18
N ALA A 285 2.08 -28.86 7.74
CA ALA A 285 0.73 -28.96 8.26
C ALA A 285 -0.25 -29.37 7.15
N PHE A 286 -0.17 -28.77 5.96
CA PHE A 286 -1.12 -28.98 4.87
C PHE A 286 -0.78 -30.16 3.93
N GLY A 287 0.36 -30.82 4.14
CA GLY A 287 0.81 -31.96 3.33
C GLY A 287 1.23 -31.57 1.90
N LEU A 288 1.94 -30.44 1.77
CA LEU A 288 2.42 -29.86 0.50
C LEU A 288 3.92 -29.99 0.31
#